data_AF-A0A1S7SGY9-F1
#
_entry.id   AF-A0A1S7SGY9-F1
#
_cell.length_a   1.000
_cell.length_b   1.000
_cell.length_c   1.000
_cell.angle_alpha   90.00
_cell.angle_beta   90.00
_cell.angle_gamma   90.00
#
_symmetry.space_group_name_H-M   'P 1'
#
loop_
_entity.id
_entity.type
_entity.pdbx_description
1 polymer ?
#
loop_
_entity_poly.entity_id
_entity_poly.type
_entity_poly.pdbx_seq_one_letter_code
_entity_poly.pdbx_strand_id
1 'polypeptide(L)'
;MTEHINTTAAVFVAAPFSPSGDFTVQAQIPQGSKARVDIKGRADANAPWVVLGTIRASTAPPMLRFAKCPLVCLDMSGNGDGKSIKAWSGE
;
A
#
# COMPACT_ATOMS: atom_id res chain seq x y z
N MET A 1 -9.53 -9.10 6.42
CA MET A 1 -9.27 -8.14 5.32
C MET A 1 -9.56 -6.74 5.84
N THR A 2 -8.60 -5.83 5.73
CA THR A 2 -8.68 -4.47 6.29
C THR A 2 -8.41 -3.44 5.19
N GLU A 3 -9.36 -2.55 4.94
CA GLU A 3 -9.18 -1.43 4.02
C GLU A 3 -8.27 -0.38 4.65
N HIS A 4 -7.25 0.06 3.92
CA HIS A 4 -6.28 1.06 4.37
C HIS A 4 -6.32 2.34 3.53
N ILE A 5 -6.67 2.22 2.25
CA ILE A 5 -6.76 3.33 1.31
C ILE A 5 -8.08 3.22 0.56
N ASN A 6 -8.82 4.33 0.50
CA ASN A 6 -9.97 4.53 -0.36
C ASN A 6 -10.13 6.04 -0.58
N THR A 7 -9.52 6.56 -1.63
CA THR A 7 -9.36 8.01 -1.82
C THR A 7 -9.26 8.39 -3.29
N THR A 8 -9.53 9.67 -3.57
CA THR A 8 -9.27 10.34 -4.86
C THR A 8 -8.19 11.42 -4.75
N ALA A 9 -7.59 11.60 -3.57
CA ALA A 9 -6.51 12.55 -3.37
C ALA A 9 -5.28 12.23 -4.25
N ALA A 10 -4.46 13.23 -4.55
CA ALA A 10 -3.24 13.04 -5.34
C ALA A 10 -2.16 12.24 -4.59
N VAL A 11 -2.16 12.36 -3.26
CA VAL A 11 -1.31 11.64 -2.31
C VAL A 11 -2.14 11.25 -1.09
N PHE A 12 -1.82 10.12 -0.46
CA PHE A 12 -2.46 9.67 0.78
C PHE A 12 -1.57 8.68 1.52
N VAL A 13 -1.40 8.86 2.82
CA VAL A 13 -0.66 7.92 3.68
C VAL A 13 -1.64 7.31 4.67
N ALA A 14 -1.78 5.98 4.62
CA ALA A 14 -2.62 5.24 5.56
C ALA A 14 -2.00 5.20 6.96
N ALA A 15 -2.85 5.04 7.97
CA ALA A 15 -2.38 4.80 9.33
C ALA A 15 -1.51 3.52 9.38
N PRO A 16 -0.42 3.50 10.18
CA PRO A 16 0.36 2.29 10.36
C PRO A 16 -0.45 1.14 10.97
N PHE A 17 -0.11 -0.09 10.60
CA PHE A 17 -0.66 -1.32 11.16
C PHE A 17 0.46 -2.34 11.44
N SER A 18 0.15 -3.35 12.25
CA SER A 18 1.11 -4.36 12.71
C SER A 18 0.57 -5.76 12.41
N PRO A 19 0.97 -6.37 11.28
CA PRO A 19 0.55 -7.72 10.96
C PRO A 19 0.96 -8.76 12.01
N SER A 20 0.08 -9.72 12.29
CA SER A 20 0.37 -10.79 13.25
C SER A 20 1.25 -11.90 12.64
N GLY A 21 1.14 -12.11 11.32
CA GLY A 21 1.91 -13.05 10.52
C GLY A 21 2.36 -12.47 9.17
N ASP A 22 2.69 -13.37 8.23
CA ASP A 22 2.82 -13.00 6.82
C ASP A 22 1.52 -12.37 6.33
N PHE A 23 1.64 -11.41 5.43
CA PHE A 23 0.48 -10.66 4.95
C PHE A 23 0.53 -10.45 3.45
N THR A 24 -0.62 -10.13 2.90
CA THR A 24 -0.80 -9.72 1.51
C THR A 24 -1.33 -8.31 1.47
N VAL A 25 -0.95 -7.57 0.43
CA VAL A 25 -1.56 -6.29 0.08
C VAL A 25 -2.07 -6.41 -1.34
N GLN A 26 -3.32 -6.05 -1.55
CA GLN A 26 -3.93 -5.92 -2.86
C GLN A 26 -4.37 -4.48 -3.05
N ALA A 27 -4.23 -3.97 -4.27
CA ALA A 27 -4.69 -2.63 -4.62
C ALA A 27 -5.53 -2.66 -5.89
N GLN A 28 -6.51 -1.77 -5.94
CA GLN A 28 -7.28 -1.46 -7.13
C GLN A 28 -6.82 -0.10 -7.63
N ILE A 29 -6.06 -0.13 -8.72
CA ILE A 29 -5.56 1.06 -9.41
C ILE A 29 -6.06 0.97 -10.86
N PRO A 30 -6.90 1.92 -11.33
CA PRO A 30 -7.42 1.87 -12.70
C PRO A 30 -6.31 1.83 -13.75
N GLN A 31 -6.53 1.08 -14.83
CA GLN A 31 -5.60 0.99 -15.94
C GLN A 31 -5.25 2.39 -16.49
N GLY A 32 -3.97 2.58 -16.85
CA GLY A 32 -3.46 3.87 -17.32
C GLY A 32 -3.35 4.94 -16.23
N SER A 33 -3.64 4.64 -14.96
CA SER A 33 -3.30 5.53 -13.85
C SER A 33 -1.78 5.57 -13.62
N LYS A 34 -1.26 6.75 -13.29
CA LYS A 34 0.12 6.94 -12.82
C LYS A 34 0.25 6.74 -11.31
N ALA A 35 -0.86 6.47 -10.63
CA ALA A 35 -0.86 6.23 -9.20
C ALA A 35 -0.07 4.96 -8.86
N ARG A 36 0.63 5.00 -7.72
CA ARG A 36 1.29 3.87 -7.11
C ARG A 36 0.92 3.80 -5.64
N VAL A 37 0.91 2.59 -5.09
CA VAL A 37 0.80 2.32 -3.66
C VAL A 37 2.11 1.66 -3.24
N ASP A 38 2.92 2.38 -2.48
CA ASP A 38 4.15 1.88 -1.88
C ASP A 38 3.81 1.22 -0.53
N ILE A 39 4.16 -0.04 -0.37
CA ILE A 39 4.07 -0.79 0.89
C ILE A 39 5.37 -0.51 1.63
N LYS A 40 5.28 0.16 2.78
CA LYS A 40 6.45 0.55 3.58
C LYS A 40 6.47 -0.23 4.89
N GLY A 41 7.67 -0.59 5.34
CA GLY A 41 7.88 -1.25 6.61
C GLY A 41 8.96 -0.56 7.43
N ARG A 42 8.94 -0.79 8.74
CA ARG A 42 10.03 -0.44 9.67
C ARG A 42 10.09 -1.44 10.83
N ALA A 43 11.28 -1.60 11.40
CA ALA A 43 11.53 -2.58 12.47
C ALA A 43 10.93 -2.15 13.82
N ASP A 44 10.90 -0.85 14.10
CA ASP A 44 10.36 -0.26 15.33
C ASP A 44 9.93 1.20 15.10
N ALA A 45 9.47 1.89 16.14
CA ALA A 45 8.96 3.25 16.05
C ALA A 45 10.02 4.32 15.71
N ASN A 46 11.31 4.01 15.91
CA ASN A 46 12.45 4.89 15.69
C ASN A 46 13.16 4.60 14.36
N ALA A 47 12.97 3.41 13.80
CA ALA A 47 13.52 3.05 12.49
C ALA A 47 12.86 3.86 11.35
N PRO A 48 13.62 4.21 10.29
CA PRO A 48 13.08 4.87 9.11
C PRO A 48 12.14 3.93 8.33
N TRP A 49 11.18 4.51 7.63
CA TRP A 49 10.32 3.77 6.70
C TRP A 49 11.09 3.37 5.45
N VAL A 50 11.01 2.09 5.07
CA VAL A 50 11.62 1.54 3.87
C VAL A 50 10.55 0.95 2.96
N VAL A 51 10.63 1.21 1.66
CA VAL A 51 9.73 0.61 0.67
C VAL A 51 10.06 -0.87 0.51
N LEU A 52 9.10 -1.73 0.82
CA LEU A 52 9.21 -3.19 0.68
C LEU A 52 8.73 -3.64 -0.70
N GLY A 53 7.76 -2.94 -1.27
CA GLY A 53 7.21 -3.22 -2.60
C GLY A 53 6.27 -2.11 -3.05
N THR A 54 5.92 -2.14 -4.33
CA THR A 54 5.05 -1.14 -4.94
C THR A 54 4.03 -1.81 -5.85
N ILE A 55 2.75 -1.46 -5.69
CA ILE A 55 1.67 -1.84 -6.62
C ILE A 55 1.34 -0.63 -7.50
N ARG A 56 1.27 -0.86 -8.81
CA ARG A 56 0.87 0.12 -9.84
C ARG A 56 -0.22 -0.48 -10.71
N ALA A 57 -0.81 0.34 -11.58
CA ALA A 57 -1.79 -0.12 -12.57
C ALA A 57 -1.29 -1.29 -13.45
N SER A 58 0.03 -1.42 -13.63
CA SER A 58 0.67 -2.49 -14.42
C SER A 58 1.08 -3.73 -13.62
N THR A 59 0.91 -3.75 -12.30
CA THR A 59 1.28 -4.89 -11.46
C THR A 59 0.30 -6.04 -11.68
N ALA A 60 0.81 -7.22 -12.05
CA ALA A 60 0.01 -8.41 -12.35
C ALA A 60 0.55 -9.65 -11.61
N PRO A 61 -0.24 -10.31 -10.74
CA PRO A 61 -1.53 -9.84 -10.21
C PRO A 61 -1.35 -8.54 -9.41
N PRO A 62 -2.40 -7.70 -9.22
CA PRO A 62 -2.31 -6.43 -8.48
C PRO A 62 -2.26 -6.66 -6.95
N MET A 63 -1.48 -7.65 -6.54
CA MET A 63 -1.34 -8.16 -5.18
C MET A 63 0.10 -8.60 -4.96
N LEU A 64 0.64 -8.31 -3.78
CA LEU A 64 1.96 -8.73 -3.34
C LEU A 64 1.86 -9.41 -1.97
N ARG A 65 2.74 -10.39 -1.72
CA ARG A 65 2.89 -11.06 -0.43
C ARG A 65 4.18 -10.61 0.25
N PHE A 66 4.13 -10.42 1.56
CA PHE A 66 5.23 -9.96 2.38
C PHE A 66 5.38 -10.85 3.61
N ALA A 67 6.62 -11.02 4.07
CA ALA A 67 6.89 -11.59 5.37
C ALA A 67 6.41 -10.64 6.49
N LYS A 68 6.10 -11.19 7.66
CA LYS A 68 5.74 -10.39 8.85
C LYS A 68 6.69 -9.22 9.08
N CYS A 69 6.12 -8.02 9.26
CA CYS A 69 6.84 -6.80 9.61
C CYS A 69 6.22 -6.13 10.86
N PRO A 70 7.01 -5.60 11.80
CA PRO A 70 6.48 -5.02 13.04
C PRO A 70 5.54 -3.82 12.82
N LEU A 71 5.89 -2.95 11.89
CA LEU A 71 5.09 -1.79 11.51
C LEU A 71 5.09 -1.67 9.99
N VAL A 72 3.89 -1.55 9.43
CA VAL A 72 3.62 -1.42 8.00
C VAL A 72 2.73 -0.20 7.77
N CYS A 73 2.94 0.52 6.69
CA CYS A 73 1.97 1.51 6.21
C CYS A 73 1.89 1.49 4.68
N LEU A 74 0.80 2.04 4.14
CA LEU A 74 0.60 2.19 2.70
C LEU A 74 0.70 3.68 2.34
N ASP A 75 1.54 4.00 1.36
CA ASP A 75 1.72 5.36 0.85
C ASP A 75 1.32 5.41 -0.62
N MET A 76 0.25 6.14 -0.92
CA MET A 76 -0.24 6.36 -2.27
C MET A 76 0.23 7.71 -2.79
N SER A 77 0.73 7.71 -4.03
CA SER A 77 1.10 8.93 -4.74
C SER A 77 0.88 8.79 -6.24
N GLY A 78 0.94 9.91 -6.97
CA GLY A 78 0.85 9.93 -8.43
C GLY A 78 -0.58 9.91 -8.98
N ASN A 79 -1.59 10.12 -8.14
CA ASN A 79 -2.99 10.17 -8.54
C ASN A 79 -3.44 11.59 -8.96
N GLY A 80 -2.68 12.22 -9.85
CA GLY A 80 -2.94 13.60 -10.30
C GLY A 80 -4.28 13.78 -11.02
N ASP A 81 -4.83 12.69 -11.57
CA ASP A 81 -6.09 12.68 -12.32
C ASP A 81 -7.33 12.45 -11.42
N GLY A 82 -7.14 12.37 -10.09
CA GLY A 82 -8.25 12.22 -9.13
C GLY A 82 -9.00 10.89 -9.22
N LYS A 83 -8.38 9.82 -9.75
CA LYS A 83 -9.02 8.51 -9.88
C LYS A 83 -9.24 7.86 -8.51
N SER A 84 -10.24 7.00 -8.39
CA SER A 84 -10.45 6.24 -7.15
C SER A 84 -9.35 5.18 -7.01
N ILE A 85 -8.56 5.28 -5.95
CA ILE A 85 -7.52 4.32 -5.57
C ILE A 85 -7.93 3.62 -4.29
N LYS A 86 -7.88 2.29 -4.29
CA LYS A 86 -8.15 1.47 -3.09
C LYS A 86 -7.02 0.50 -2.81
N ALA A 87 -6.75 0.23 -1.53
CA ALA A 87 -5.83 -0.81 -1.12
C ALA A 87 -6.23 -1.40 0.23
N TRP A 88 -6.03 -2.70 0.38
CA TRP A 88 -6.37 -3.46 1.57
C TRP A 88 -5.32 -4.54 1.85
N SER A 89 -5.23 -4.94 3.11
CA SER A 89 -4.40 -6.06 3.54
C SER A 89 -5.22 -7.27 3.98
N GLY A 90 -4.60 -8.45 3.90
CA GLY A 90 -5.11 -9.71 4.43
C GLY A 90 -3.99 -10.54 5.04
N GLU A 91 -4.34 -11.32 6.06
CA GLU A 91 -3.51 -12.31 6.75
C GLU A 91 -4.20 -13.68 6.68
#